data_AF-A0A5N5V3J3-F1
#
_entry.id   AF-A0A5N5V3J3-F1
#
_cell.length_a   1.000
_cell.length_b   1.000
_cell.length_c   1.000
_cell.angle_alpha   90.00
_cell.angle_beta   90.00
_cell.angle_gamma   90.00
#
_symmetry.space_group_name_H-M   'P 1'
#
loop_
_entity.id
_entity.type
_entity.pdbx_description
1 polymer ?
#
loop_
_entity_poly.entity_id
_entity_poly.type
_entity_poly.pdbx_seq_one_letter_code
_entity_poly.pdbx_strand_id
1 'polypeptide(L)'
;MTDKEQRARIFSAAARETGSGHARLELFRALDGVTLYYVGSKTEVDGQPVVSTRLRRLDDGSSAMVVYTSRRHPDLPDRFLAAKWSDILRTAYETVRPDWLVIANMRNETVPISRDQIPVILADLSVPEADRIPDPVVVEGDLESAISGAAGTDSEHWYEPVMTQLRGREIYLHLADSADGSPVMVTSPAAGRDGWVLTYTTRNRPGIRYGGIKWEQLVDMIKNNPAIPGVRVVNDADDWVLLGRDVIEAPAPVAANSGIDASQALTLFLKHYPGSNDAEFDEFFGPDHAPAARALVRRLLDEAMSIRPDWSRMTLNDAGDYVEAEMHARHPDLSPKALERIGNYYTYLMR
;
A
#
# COMPACT_ATOMS: atom_id res chain seq x y z
N MET A 1 -21.36 13.84 17.44
CA MET A 1 -20.25 14.55 18.12
C MET A 1 -19.41 13.52 18.86
N THR A 2 -18.28 13.13 18.29
CA THR A 2 -17.34 12.16 18.87
C THR A 2 -16.76 12.71 20.17
N ASP A 3 -16.79 11.93 21.26
CA ASP A 3 -16.22 12.36 22.54
C ASP A 3 -14.68 12.45 22.47
N LYS A 4 -14.07 13.26 23.35
CA LYS A 4 -12.63 13.51 23.39
C LYS A 4 -11.82 12.23 23.62
N GLU A 5 -12.31 11.30 24.45
CA GLU A 5 -11.62 10.01 24.65
C GLU A 5 -11.69 9.14 23.41
N GLN A 6 -12.85 9.11 22.74
CA GLN A 6 -13.02 8.36 21.50
C GLN A 6 -12.10 8.89 20.39
N ARG A 7 -12.00 10.22 20.22
CA ARG A 7 -11.02 10.81 19.28
C ARG A 7 -9.58 10.44 19.62
N ALA A 8 -9.21 10.39 20.90
CA ALA A 8 -7.87 9.98 21.29
C ALA A 8 -7.58 8.51 20.93
N ARG A 9 -8.59 7.62 21.05
CA ARG A 9 -8.46 6.22 20.60
C ARG A 9 -8.33 6.11 19.09
N ILE A 10 -9.19 6.80 18.34
CA ILE A 10 -9.11 6.85 16.87
C ILE A 10 -7.75 7.39 16.43
N PHE A 11 -7.25 8.44 17.08
CA PHE A 11 -5.92 8.97 16.78
C PHE A 11 -4.82 7.95 17.04
N SER A 12 -4.81 7.30 18.21
CA SER A 12 -3.80 6.27 18.50
C SER A 12 -3.92 5.08 17.53
N ALA A 13 -5.13 4.74 17.08
CA ALA A 13 -5.32 3.72 16.06
C ALA A 13 -4.75 4.18 14.71
N ALA A 14 -5.05 5.38 14.24
CA ALA A 14 -4.54 5.95 12.99
C ALA A 14 -3.02 6.14 12.98
N ALA A 15 -2.45 6.57 14.11
CA ALA A 15 -1.01 6.73 14.29
C ALA A 15 -0.26 5.39 14.32
N ARG A 16 -0.96 4.33 14.67
CA ARG A 16 -0.47 2.95 14.65
C ARG A 16 -1.07 2.16 13.49
N GLU A 17 -1.76 2.79 12.55
CA GLU A 17 -2.45 2.03 11.51
C GLU A 17 -1.45 1.62 10.44
N THR A 18 -1.55 0.34 10.10
CA THR A 18 -0.54 -0.47 9.47
C THR A 18 -1.16 -1.18 8.25
N GLY A 19 -1.62 -0.42 7.25
CA GLY A 19 -2.25 -1.01 6.05
C GLY A 19 -3.41 -0.17 5.52
N SER A 20 -4.62 -0.74 5.53
CA SER A 20 -5.83 -0.34 4.77
C SER A 20 -6.22 1.16 4.73
N GLY A 21 -5.66 1.98 5.61
CA GLY A 21 -5.92 3.43 5.70
C GLY A 21 -7.28 3.77 6.32
N HIS A 22 -7.98 2.78 6.87
CA HIS A 22 -9.29 2.88 7.48
C HIS A 22 -9.29 3.78 8.72
N ALA A 23 -8.44 3.49 9.72
CA ALA A 23 -8.35 4.29 10.93
C ALA A 23 -7.84 5.71 10.65
N ARG A 24 -7.00 5.92 9.62
CA ARG A 24 -6.61 7.25 9.14
C ARG A 24 -7.80 7.99 8.54
N LEU A 25 -8.60 7.34 7.70
CA LEU A 25 -9.83 7.93 7.15
C LEU A 25 -10.84 8.25 8.28
N GLU A 26 -11.02 7.33 9.22
CA GLU A 26 -11.84 7.54 10.42
C GLU A 26 -11.34 8.73 11.23
N LEU A 27 -10.02 8.86 11.42
CA LEU A 27 -9.42 10.02 12.08
C LEU A 27 -9.74 11.31 11.33
N PHE A 28 -9.54 11.36 10.01
CA PHE A 28 -9.78 12.57 9.24
C PHE A 28 -11.25 13.01 9.29
N ARG A 29 -12.17 12.05 9.27
CA ARG A 29 -13.61 12.28 9.48
C ARG A 29 -13.91 12.73 10.91
N ALA A 30 -13.29 12.13 11.92
CA ALA A 30 -13.45 12.50 13.32
C ALA A 30 -12.86 13.88 13.67
N LEU A 31 -11.95 14.39 12.84
CA LEU A 31 -11.41 15.75 12.90
C LEU A 31 -12.27 16.78 12.16
N ASP A 32 -13.32 16.37 11.44
CA ASP A 32 -14.22 17.30 10.77
C ASP A 32 -14.85 18.28 11.77
N GLY A 33 -14.82 19.58 11.41
CA GLY A 33 -15.21 20.68 12.29
C GLY A 33 -14.32 20.94 13.51
N VAL A 34 -13.31 20.10 13.80
CA VAL A 34 -12.39 20.28 14.93
C VAL A 34 -11.40 21.40 14.64
N THR A 35 -11.16 22.26 15.64
CA THR A 35 -10.11 23.27 15.57
C THR A 35 -8.76 22.69 15.98
N LEU A 36 -7.76 22.79 15.11
CA LEU A 36 -6.38 22.44 15.38
C LEU A 36 -5.50 23.70 15.39
N TYR A 37 -4.28 23.54 15.88
CA TYR A 37 -3.36 24.64 16.15
C TYR A 37 -2.06 24.45 15.39
N TYR A 38 -1.48 25.50 14.85
CA TYR A 38 -0.23 25.39 14.09
C TYR A 38 0.60 26.67 14.19
N VAL A 39 1.91 26.54 13.98
CA VAL A 39 2.83 27.67 14.06
C VAL A 39 2.56 28.63 12.93
N GLY A 40 2.16 29.86 13.21
CA GLY A 40 1.97 30.83 12.14
C GLY A 40 1.57 32.21 12.62
N SER A 41 1.54 33.12 11.67
CA SER A 41 1.03 34.48 11.82
C SER A 41 0.08 34.80 10.67
N LYS A 42 -0.90 35.65 10.96
CA LYS A 42 -1.79 36.22 9.95
C LYS A 42 -1.44 37.70 9.84
N THR A 43 -1.02 38.12 8.66
CA THR A 43 -0.70 39.51 8.33
C THR A 43 -1.52 39.93 7.14
N GLU A 44 -1.98 41.18 7.11
CA GLU A 44 -2.68 41.72 5.96
C GLU A 44 -1.66 42.37 5.02
N VAL A 45 -1.65 41.96 3.75
CA VAL A 45 -0.84 42.55 2.68
C VAL A 45 -1.80 42.91 1.56
N ASP A 46 -1.85 44.19 1.20
CA ASP A 46 -2.76 44.72 0.15
C ASP A 46 -4.24 44.35 0.35
N GLY A 47 -4.71 44.35 1.60
CA GLY A 47 -6.10 43.98 1.95
C GLY A 47 -6.41 42.49 1.89
N GLN A 48 -5.41 41.65 1.60
CA GLN A 48 -5.53 40.20 1.60
C GLN A 48 -4.87 39.59 2.84
N PRO A 49 -5.56 38.68 3.55
CA PRO A 49 -4.96 37.96 4.66
C PRO A 49 -3.90 36.98 4.16
N VAL A 50 -2.63 37.29 4.42
CA VAL A 50 -1.50 36.41 4.19
C VAL A 50 -1.23 35.59 5.45
N VAL A 51 -1.29 34.27 5.31
CA VAL A 51 -0.88 33.33 6.36
C VAL A 51 0.57 32.97 6.12
N SER A 52 1.42 33.23 7.11
CA SER A 52 2.79 32.74 7.14
C SER A 52 2.89 31.61 8.18
N THR A 53 3.39 30.46 7.76
CA THR A 53 3.67 29.32 8.65
C THR A 53 5.12 28.89 8.45
N ARG A 54 5.77 28.47 9.52
CA ARG A 54 7.12 27.93 9.42
C ARG A 54 7.03 26.45 9.06
N LEU A 55 7.66 26.07 7.96
CA LEU A 55 7.81 24.66 7.59
C LEU A 55 9.05 24.08 8.27
N ARG A 56 8.91 22.86 8.79
CA ARG A 56 10.05 22.06 9.25
C ARG A 56 10.68 21.40 8.04
N ARG A 57 11.99 21.57 7.85
CA ARG A 57 12.74 20.75 6.89
C ARG A 57 13.02 19.38 7.51
N LEU A 58 12.80 18.35 6.70
CA LEU A 58 13.05 16.96 7.03
C LEU A 58 14.38 16.52 6.39
N ASP A 59 14.87 15.36 6.79
CA ASP A 59 16.22 14.89 6.43
C ASP A 59 16.37 14.58 4.94
N ASP A 60 15.27 14.24 4.26
CA ASP A 60 15.17 14.07 2.81
C ASP A 60 15.09 15.40 2.03
N GLY A 61 15.19 16.54 2.73
CA GLY A 61 15.03 17.87 2.18
C GLY A 61 13.57 18.29 1.97
N SER A 62 12.60 17.41 2.19
CA SER A 62 11.17 17.75 2.09
C SER A 62 10.73 18.66 3.25
N SER A 63 9.55 19.24 3.11
CA SER A 63 8.98 20.20 4.04
C SER A 63 7.71 19.68 4.69
N ALA A 64 7.62 19.85 6.02
CA ALA A 64 6.44 19.49 6.80
C ALA A 64 5.80 20.71 7.46
N MET A 65 4.48 20.82 7.32
CA MET A 65 3.64 21.66 8.17
C MET A 65 3.14 20.81 9.32
N VAL A 66 3.44 21.19 10.56
CA VAL A 66 3.01 20.46 11.76
C VAL A 66 1.81 21.14 12.38
N VAL A 67 0.78 20.37 12.67
CA VAL A 67 -0.47 20.82 13.29
C VAL A 67 -0.76 19.99 14.53
N TYR A 68 -1.32 20.62 15.56
CA TYR A 68 -1.47 20.06 16.88
C TYR A 68 -2.95 20.00 17.26
N THR A 69 -3.37 18.88 17.84
CA THR A 69 -4.76 18.69 18.31
C THR A 69 -5.09 19.49 19.58
N SER A 70 -4.11 20.17 20.18
CA SER A 70 -4.28 20.89 21.44
C SER A 70 -3.40 22.14 21.50
N ARG A 71 -3.98 23.26 21.94
CA ARG A 71 -3.25 24.50 22.24
C ARG A 71 -2.26 24.39 23.41
N ARG A 72 -2.30 23.29 24.16
CA ARG A 72 -1.42 23.02 25.30
C ARG A 72 -0.30 22.04 24.95
N HIS A 73 -0.13 21.73 23.66
CA HIS A 73 0.94 20.83 23.24
C HIS A 73 2.30 21.46 23.57
N PRO A 74 3.25 20.72 24.18
CA PRO A 74 4.53 21.29 24.60
C PRO A 74 5.36 21.84 23.42
N ASP A 75 5.27 21.20 22.26
CA ASP A 75 5.99 21.63 21.05
C ASP A 75 5.29 22.77 20.28
N LEU A 76 4.12 23.23 20.74
CA LEU A 76 3.43 24.38 20.15
C LEU A 76 4.01 25.66 20.77
N PRO A 77 4.63 26.56 19.98
CA PRO A 77 5.16 27.82 20.47
C PRO A 77 4.04 28.80 20.85
N ASP A 78 4.36 29.83 21.63
CA ASP A 78 3.40 30.83 22.11
C ASP A 78 2.68 31.60 20.99
N ARG A 79 3.30 31.72 19.81
CA ARG A 79 2.71 32.33 18.62
C ARG A 79 2.21 31.24 17.67
N PHE A 80 0.90 31.07 17.66
CA PHE A 80 0.22 30.07 16.83
C PHE A 80 -1.09 30.62 16.25
N LEU A 81 -1.55 29.95 15.20
CA LEU A 81 -2.89 30.11 14.63
C LEU A 81 -3.77 28.94 15.03
N ALA A 82 -5.07 29.16 14.99
CA ALA A 82 -6.09 28.14 15.18
C ALA A 82 -7.05 28.19 14.00
N ALA A 83 -7.34 27.04 13.40
CA ALA A 83 -8.27 26.93 12.28
C ALA A 83 -8.98 25.58 12.30
N LYS A 84 -10.13 25.50 11.64
CA LYS A 84 -10.83 24.22 11.47
C LYS A 84 -10.01 23.28 10.59
N TRP A 85 -10.17 21.98 10.79
CA TRP A 85 -9.49 20.95 10.03
C TRP A 85 -9.56 21.14 8.51
N SER A 86 -10.76 21.41 7.98
CA SER A 86 -10.98 21.70 6.55
C SER A 86 -10.21 22.91 6.05
N ASP A 87 -10.12 23.97 6.86
CA ASP A 87 -9.41 25.20 6.50
C ASP A 87 -7.90 24.99 6.55
N ILE A 88 -7.40 24.15 7.46
CA ILE A 88 -6.00 23.74 7.53
C ILE A 88 -5.61 22.94 6.29
N LEU A 89 -6.42 21.94 5.91
CA LEU A 89 -6.20 21.16 4.69
C LEU A 89 -6.14 22.07 3.45
N ARG A 90 -7.10 23.01 3.32
CA ARG A 90 -7.10 23.99 2.22
C ARG A 90 -5.87 24.89 2.25
N THR A 91 -5.52 25.43 3.41
CA THR A 91 -4.34 26.29 3.60
C THR A 91 -3.05 25.56 3.26
N ALA A 92 -2.91 24.31 3.70
CA ALA A 92 -1.78 23.44 3.38
C ALA A 92 -1.70 23.17 1.87
N TYR A 93 -2.83 22.84 1.24
CA TYR A 93 -2.84 22.49 -0.17
C TYR A 93 -2.60 23.70 -1.09
N GLU A 94 -3.30 24.81 -0.86
CA GLU A 94 -3.37 25.94 -1.80
C GLU A 94 -2.27 26.98 -1.55
N THR A 95 -2.03 27.33 -0.28
CA THR A 95 -1.21 28.47 0.13
C THR A 95 0.19 28.06 0.57
N VAL A 96 0.29 27.22 1.60
CA VAL A 96 1.55 26.90 2.27
C VAL A 96 2.39 25.94 1.45
N ARG A 97 1.72 24.95 0.86
CA ARG A 97 2.29 23.92 0.02
C ARG A 97 3.45 23.12 0.64
N PRO A 98 3.27 22.51 1.83
CA PRO A 98 4.26 21.57 2.33
C PRO A 98 4.21 20.28 1.50
N ASP A 99 5.30 19.52 1.53
CA ASP A 99 5.32 18.15 1.03
C ASP A 99 4.50 17.22 1.95
N TRP A 100 4.49 17.54 3.26
CA TRP A 100 3.82 16.80 4.31
C TRP A 100 2.98 17.70 5.22
N LEU A 101 1.76 17.26 5.54
CA LEU A 101 0.98 17.76 6.66
C LEU A 101 1.04 16.72 7.79
N VAL A 102 1.57 17.08 8.95
CA VAL A 102 1.75 16.16 10.08
C VAL A 102 0.86 16.59 11.23
N ILE A 103 -0.08 15.73 11.63
CA ILE A 103 -0.93 15.95 12.79
C ILE A 103 -0.27 15.33 14.01
N ALA A 104 -0.13 16.08 15.10
CA ALA A 104 0.43 15.61 16.36
C ALA A 104 -0.60 15.71 17.50
N ASN A 105 -0.66 14.67 18.34
CA ASN A 105 -1.47 14.66 19.55
C ASN A 105 -0.66 14.92 20.82
N MET A 106 -1.34 15.09 21.96
CA MET A 106 -0.68 15.34 23.27
C MET A 106 0.25 14.22 23.75
N ARG A 107 0.24 13.04 23.11
CA ARG A 107 1.13 11.92 23.39
C ARG A 107 2.35 11.91 22.45
N ASN A 108 2.52 12.94 21.64
CA ASN A 108 3.50 13.00 20.54
C ASN A 108 3.33 11.88 19.50
N GLU A 109 2.16 11.23 19.45
CA GLU A 109 1.81 10.36 18.33
C GLU A 109 1.54 11.25 17.11
N THR A 110 2.04 10.85 15.94
CA THR A 110 1.93 11.63 14.71
C THR A 110 1.22 10.84 13.62
N VAL A 111 0.46 11.55 12.80
CA VAL A 111 -0.17 11.02 11.57
C VAL A 111 0.28 11.92 10.41
N PRO A 112 1.16 11.43 9.52
CA PRO A 112 1.56 12.16 8.33
C PRO A 112 0.52 12.02 7.22
N ILE A 113 0.36 13.08 6.44
CA ILE A 113 -0.47 13.14 5.24
C ILE A 113 0.40 13.74 4.14
N SER A 114 0.58 13.01 3.06
CA SER A 114 1.31 13.52 1.90
C SER A 114 0.46 14.54 1.15
N ARG A 115 1.11 15.49 0.48
CA ARG A 115 0.42 16.58 -0.25
C ARG A 115 -0.63 16.07 -1.24
N ASP A 116 -0.36 14.97 -1.92
CA ASP A 116 -1.23 14.32 -2.91
C ASP A 116 -2.46 13.64 -2.31
N GLN A 117 -2.45 13.31 -1.01
CA GLN A 117 -3.61 12.78 -0.30
C GLN A 117 -4.62 13.88 0.10
N ILE A 118 -4.17 15.13 0.26
CA ILE A 118 -5.02 16.22 0.76
C ILE A 118 -6.28 16.44 -0.09
N PRO A 119 -6.23 16.46 -1.45
CA PRO A 119 -7.44 16.59 -2.26
C PRO A 119 -8.46 15.48 -2.05
N VAL A 120 -8.00 14.24 -1.84
CA VAL A 120 -8.86 13.08 -1.59
C VAL A 120 -9.59 13.24 -0.26
N ILE A 121 -8.88 13.66 0.78
CA ILE A 121 -9.47 13.92 2.10
C ILE A 121 -10.47 15.08 2.02
N LEU A 122 -10.12 16.17 1.32
CA LEU A 122 -11.03 17.30 1.12
C LEU A 122 -12.31 16.88 0.37
N ALA A 123 -12.20 15.99 -0.62
CA ALA A 123 -13.34 15.46 -1.35
C ALA A 123 -14.25 14.61 -0.44
N ASP A 124 -13.70 13.70 0.37
CA ASP A 124 -14.47 12.88 1.33
C ASP A 124 -15.21 13.76 2.36
N LEU A 125 -14.52 14.76 2.91
CA LEU A 125 -15.11 15.67 3.90
C LEU A 125 -16.22 16.55 3.31
N SER A 126 -16.21 16.78 2.00
CA SER A 126 -17.26 17.56 1.31
C SER A 126 -18.57 16.78 1.12
N VAL A 127 -18.55 15.45 1.27
CA VAL A 127 -19.74 14.60 1.24
C VAL A 127 -20.48 14.69 2.59
N PRO A 128 -21.82 14.88 2.61
CA PRO A 128 -22.61 14.84 3.84
C PRO A 128 -22.36 13.56 4.62
N GLU A 129 -22.28 13.63 5.96
CA GLU A 129 -21.95 12.49 6.81
C GLU A 129 -22.84 11.26 6.56
N ALA A 130 -24.13 11.48 6.24
CA ALA A 130 -25.09 10.41 5.94
C ALA A 130 -24.84 9.68 4.60
N ASP A 131 -24.14 10.33 3.67
CA ASP A 131 -23.88 9.84 2.31
C ASP A 131 -22.42 9.39 2.12
N ARG A 132 -21.59 9.50 3.16
CA ARG A 132 -20.21 9.01 3.12
C ARG A 132 -20.23 7.49 2.99
N ILE A 133 -19.53 6.98 1.98
CA ILE A 133 -19.41 5.53 1.77
C ILE A 133 -18.80 4.93 3.05
N PRO A 134 -19.41 3.89 3.65
CA PRO A 134 -18.80 3.14 4.73
C PRO A 134 -17.44 2.65 4.28
N ASP A 135 -16.50 2.56 5.22
CA ASP A 135 -15.08 2.49 4.90
C ASP A 135 -14.74 1.43 3.84
N PRO A 136 -13.79 1.73 2.94
CA PRO A 136 -13.42 0.80 1.89
C PRO A 136 -13.08 -0.56 2.50
N VAL A 137 -13.70 -1.61 1.96
CA VAL A 137 -13.48 -3.00 2.36
C VAL A 137 -11.99 -3.28 2.31
N VAL A 138 -11.41 -3.65 3.45
CA VAL A 138 -10.03 -4.13 3.56
C VAL A 138 -9.90 -5.32 2.62
N VAL A 139 -9.08 -5.18 1.58
CA VAL A 139 -8.77 -6.31 0.70
C VAL A 139 -7.79 -7.21 1.43
N GLU A 140 -8.30 -8.23 2.12
CA GLU A 140 -7.47 -9.33 2.63
C GLU A 140 -6.65 -9.91 1.47
N GLY A 141 -5.32 -9.77 1.55
CA GLY A 141 -4.39 -10.23 0.52
C GLY A 141 -3.42 -9.17 0.00
N ASP A 142 -3.46 -7.94 0.49
CA ASP A 142 -2.45 -6.94 0.14
C ASP A 142 -1.06 -7.22 0.78
N LEU A 143 -0.01 -6.66 0.18
CA LEU A 143 1.38 -6.82 0.66
C LEU A 143 1.55 -6.38 2.12
N GLU A 144 0.79 -5.36 2.57
CA GLU A 144 0.88 -4.83 3.93
C GLU A 144 0.49 -5.89 4.94
N SER A 145 -0.66 -6.53 4.72
CA SER A 145 -1.18 -7.62 5.55
C SER A 145 -0.26 -8.84 5.52
N ALA A 146 0.33 -9.15 4.37
CA ALA A 146 1.28 -10.24 4.24
C ALA A 146 2.55 -10.01 5.08
N ILE A 147 3.08 -8.78 5.12
CA ILE A 147 4.27 -8.44 5.91
C ILE A 147 3.94 -8.45 7.41
N SER A 148 2.82 -7.86 7.84
CA SER A 148 2.41 -7.89 9.25
C SER A 148 2.14 -9.30 9.75
N GLY A 149 1.49 -10.14 8.93
CA GLY A 149 1.28 -11.55 9.25
C GLY A 149 2.60 -12.33 9.38
N ALA A 150 3.56 -12.05 8.49
CA ALA A 150 4.89 -12.64 8.53
C ALA A 150 5.70 -12.21 9.77
N ALA A 151 5.63 -10.95 10.17
CA ALA A 151 6.37 -10.45 11.33
C ALA A 151 5.92 -11.09 12.66
N GLY A 152 4.67 -11.56 12.73
CA GLY A 152 4.08 -12.19 13.92
C GLY A 152 4.05 -13.72 13.91
N THR A 153 4.62 -14.39 12.90
CA THR A 153 4.53 -15.86 12.76
C THR A 153 5.90 -16.55 12.82
N ASP A 154 5.95 -17.73 13.42
CA ASP A 154 7.14 -18.60 13.48
C ASP A 154 7.15 -19.67 12.36
N SER A 155 6.27 -19.57 11.37
CA SER A 155 6.16 -20.54 10.27
C SER A 155 7.38 -20.50 9.35
N GLU A 156 7.94 -21.67 8.98
CA GLU A 156 9.05 -21.74 8.01
C GLU A 156 8.65 -21.22 6.60
N HIS A 157 7.36 -21.08 6.30
CA HIS A 157 6.83 -20.63 5.01
C HIS A 157 6.24 -19.21 5.05
N TRP A 158 6.56 -18.42 6.08
CA TRP A 158 6.02 -17.06 6.24
C TRP A 158 6.26 -16.14 5.04
N TYR A 159 7.31 -16.40 4.26
CA TYR A 159 7.76 -15.54 3.17
C TYR A 159 6.99 -15.73 1.86
N GLU A 160 6.27 -16.84 1.67
CA GLU A 160 5.58 -17.13 0.40
C GLU A 160 4.47 -16.13 0.05
N PRO A 161 3.60 -15.71 0.98
CA PRO A 161 2.60 -14.67 0.72
C PRO A 161 3.25 -13.33 0.39
N VAL A 162 4.30 -12.94 1.13
CA VAL A 162 5.05 -11.70 0.89
C VAL A 162 5.69 -11.71 -0.49
N MET A 163 6.40 -12.79 -0.84
CA MET A 163 7.05 -12.94 -2.14
C MET A 163 6.06 -12.93 -3.30
N THR A 164 4.87 -13.50 -3.11
CA THR A 164 3.81 -13.46 -4.12
C THR A 164 3.36 -12.02 -4.39
N GLN A 165 3.18 -11.22 -3.33
CA GLN A 165 2.71 -9.83 -3.44
C GLN A 165 3.79 -8.84 -3.89
N LEU A 166 5.08 -9.18 -3.74
CA LEU A 166 6.19 -8.34 -4.19
C LEU A 166 6.42 -8.42 -5.71
N ARG A 167 6.09 -9.55 -6.35
CA ARG A 167 6.33 -9.74 -7.79
C ARG A 167 5.61 -8.73 -8.65
N GLY A 168 6.34 -8.16 -9.62
CA GLY A 168 5.86 -7.11 -10.51
C GLY A 168 5.59 -5.77 -9.84
N ARG A 169 5.67 -5.70 -8.49
CA ARG A 169 5.40 -4.49 -7.72
C ARG A 169 6.60 -3.55 -7.78
N GLU A 170 6.30 -2.26 -7.82
CA GLU A 170 7.32 -1.26 -7.49
C GLU A 170 7.41 -1.16 -5.96
N ILE A 171 8.63 -1.16 -5.43
CA ILE A 171 8.93 -0.88 -4.03
C ILE A 171 9.91 0.29 -3.96
N TYR A 172 10.06 0.87 -2.78
CA TYR A 172 10.76 2.13 -2.61
C TYR A 172 12.02 1.97 -1.76
N LEU A 173 13.18 2.08 -2.41
CA LEU A 173 14.49 2.12 -1.77
C LEU A 173 14.60 3.36 -0.89
N HIS A 174 15.16 3.20 0.30
CA HIS A 174 15.65 4.34 1.07
C HIS A 174 16.98 4.81 0.47
N LEU A 175 17.04 6.07 0.06
CA LEU A 175 18.23 6.71 -0.47
C LEU A 175 18.77 7.76 0.52
N ALA A 176 20.09 7.91 0.54
CA ALA A 176 20.79 9.02 1.17
C ALA A 176 21.71 9.69 0.13
N ASP A 177 22.13 10.92 0.38
CA ASP A 177 23.15 11.58 -0.44
C ASP A 177 24.54 11.12 0.01
N SER A 178 25.39 10.70 -0.92
CA SER A 178 26.82 10.54 -0.65
C SER A 178 27.54 11.90 -0.64
N ALA A 179 28.82 11.88 -0.22
CA ALA A 179 29.64 13.09 -0.13
C ALA A 179 29.80 13.86 -1.45
N ASP A 180 29.59 13.21 -2.60
CA ASP A 180 29.59 13.77 -3.94
C ASP A 180 28.19 14.18 -4.46
N GLY A 181 27.14 14.00 -3.65
CA GLY A 181 25.75 14.33 -4.00
C GLY A 181 25.04 13.27 -4.84
N SER A 182 25.68 12.13 -5.11
CA SER A 182 25.03 10.99 -5.77
C SER A 182 24.08 10.28 -4.79
N PRO A 183 22.94 9.75 -5.25
CA PRO A 183 22.08 8.95 -4.39
C PRO A 183 22.73 7.59 -4.10
N VAL A 184 22.82 7.22 -2.84
CA VAL A 184 23.30 5.92 -2.37
C VAL A 184 22.19 5.22 -1.60
N MET A 185 22.05 3.91 -1.83
CA MET A 185 21.07 3.11 -1.10
C MET A 185 21.47 3.00 0.37
N VAL A 186 20.54 3.32 1.24
CA VAL A 186 20.68 3.08 2.68
C VAL A 186 20.54 1.59 2.93
N THR A 187 21.47 1.07 3.70
CA THR A 187 21.40 -0.30 4.23
C THR A 187 21.16 -0.26 5.72
N SER A 188 20.60 -1.33 6.27
CA SER A 188 20.34 -1.47 7.70
C SER A 188 21.01 -2.71 8.29
N PRO A 189 21.49 -2.64 9.54
CA PRO A 189 21.87 -3.83 10.28
C PRO A 189 20.62 -4.61 10.69
N ALA A 190 20.61 -5.92 10.43
CA ALA A 190 19.52 -6.80 10.84
C ALA A 190 20.01 -8.25 10.99
N ALA A 191 19.41 -9.00 11.92
CA ALA A 191 19.78 -10.39 12.21
C ALA A 191 21.30 -10.61 12.42
N GLY A 192 21.98 -9.65 13.07
CA GLY A 192 23.43 -9.71 13.32
C GLY A 192 24.32 -9.52 12.08
N ARG A 193 23.76 -9.05 10.96
CA ARG A 193 24.48 -8.79 9.72
C ARG A 193 24.17 -7.38 9.19
N ASP A 194 25.21 -6.69 8.73
CA ASP A 194 25.07 -5.38 8.09
C ASP A 194 24.74 -5.51 6.60
N GLY A 195 24.27 -4.42 5.99
CA GLY A 195 24.18 -4.30 4.53
C GLY A 195 22.83 -4.69 3.92
N TRP A 196 21.80 -5.00 4.72
CA TRP A 196 20.46 -5.28 4.18
C TRP A 196 19.90 -4.04 3.48
N VAL A 197 19.55 -4.15 2.20
CA VAL A 197 18.94 -3.04 1.46
C VAL A 197 17.62 -2.68 2.12
N LEU A 198 17.47 -1.43 2.53
CA LEU A 198 16.26 -0.96 3.22
C LEU A 198 15.24 -0.47 2.19
N THR A 199 14.06 -1.09 2.19
CA THR A 199 12.96 -0.78 1.28
C THR A 199 11.65 -0.60 2.01
N TYR A 200 10.77 0.17 1.40
CA TYR A 200 9.44 0.48 1.89
C TYR A 200 8.38 0.11 0.84
N THR A 201 7.22 -0.33 1.31
CA THR A 201 6.09 -0.66 0.43
C THR A 201 5.37 0.57 -0.12
N THR A 202 5.45 1.70 0.60
CA THR A 202 4.91 3.00 0.17
C THR A 202 5.91 4.14 0.37
N ARG A 203 5.56 5.33 -0.14
CA ARG A 203 6.31 6.57 0.07
C ARG A 203 5.72 7.42 1.21
N ASN A 204 4.98 6.82 2.13
CA ASN A 204 4.16 7.54 3.11
C ASN A 204 4.93 8.02 4.36
N ARG A 205 6.26 7.84 4.42
CA ARG A 205 7.05 8.27 5.58
C ARG A 205 7.72 9.62 5.32
N PRO A 206 7.49 10.61 6.19
CA PRO A 206 8.16 11.89 6.10
C PRO A 206 9.66 11.75 6.40
N GLY A 207 10.51 12.47 5.66
CA GLY A 207 11.94 12.54 5.94
C GLY A 207 12.76 11.41 5.33
N ILE A 208 12.14 10.62 4.45
CA ILE A 208 12.79 9.54 3.72
C ILE A 208 12.87 9.90 2.25
N ARG A 209 14.08 9.88 1.69
CA ARG A 209 14.26 10.01 0.25
C ARG A 209 14.07 8.66 -0.40
N TYR A 210 13.12 8.59 -1.34
CA TYR A 210 12.73 7.34 -1.99
C TYR A 210 13.28 7.20 -3.41
N GLY A 211 13.74 6.00 -3.75
CA GLY A 211 13.98 5.56 -5.13
C GLY A 211 13.04 4.43 -5.51
N GLY A 212 12.24 4.59 -6.55
CA GLY A 212 11.40 3.52 -7.07
C GLY A 212 12.22 2.44 -7.78
N ILE A 213 11.95 1.17 -7.48
CA ILE A 213 12.55 0.03 -8.17
C ILE A 213 11.51 -1.08 -8.31
N LYS A 214 11.49 -1.77 -9.46
CA LYS A 214 10.71 -3.01 -9.59
C LYS A 214 11.36 -4.11 -8.76
N TRP A 215 10.55 -4.94 -8.12
CA TRP A 215 11.05 -6.05 -7.31
C TRP A 215 12.09 -6.90 -8.05
N GLU A 216 11.83 -7.25 -9.31
CA GLU A 216 12.73 -8.07 -10.14
C GLU A 216 14.08 -7.38 -10.39
N GLN A 217 14.07 -6.06 -10.58
CA GLN A 217 15.30 -5.28 -10.75
C GLN A 217 16.12 -5.23 -9.45
N LEU A 218 15.45 -5.15 -8.30
CA LEU A 218 16.12 -5.24 -7.00
C LEU A 218 16.74 -6.63 -6.80
N VAL A 219 16.00 -7.68 -7.15
CA VAL A 219 16.50 -9.06 -7.10
C VAL A 219 17.73 -9.23 -7.98
N ASP A 220 17.71 -8.73 -9.22
CA ASP A 220 18.86 -8.79 -10.12
C ASP A 220 20.06 -7.99 -9.58
N MET A 221 19.80 -6.84 -8.96
CA MET A 221 20.85 -6.05 -8.31
C MET A 221 21.52 -6.82 -7.16
N ILE A 222 20.72 -7.48 -6.31
CA ILE A 222 21.22 -8.30 -5.19
C ILE A 222 22.02 -9.49 -5.74
N LYS A 223 21.48 -10.19 -6.74
CA LYS A 223 22.16 -11.32 -7.41
C LYS A 223 23.55 -10.93 -7.90
N ASN A 224 23.64 -9.79 -8.58
CA ASN A 224 24.89 -9.29 -9.15
C ASN A 224 25.84 -8.63 -8.13
N ASN A 225 25.45 -8.49 -6.86
CA ASN A 225 26.27 -7.90 -5.82
C ASN A 225 26.36 -8.81 -4.58
N PRO A 226 27.37 -9.72 -4.51
CA PRO A 226 27.50 -10.71 -3.44
C PRO A 226 27.64 -10.14 -2.03
N ALA A 227 28.07 -8.88 -1.90
CA ALA A 227 28.21 -8.21 -0.62
C ALA A 227 26.84 -7.91 0.03
N ILE A 228 25.77 -7.86 -0.76
CA ILE A 228 24.42 -7.57 -0.28
C ILE A 228 23.78 -8.87 0.26
N PRO A 229 23.41 -8.94 1.55
CA PRO A 229 22.82 -10.12 2.18
C PRO A 229 21.37 -10.40 1.76
N GLY A 230 20.68 -9.39 1.23
CA GLY A 230 19.26 -9.45 0.93
C GLY A 230 18.60 -8.09 1.09
N VAL A 231 17.28 -8.11 1.28
CA VAL A 231 16.45 -6.90 1.45
C VAL A 231 15.64 -6.97 2.75
N ARG A 232 15.54 -5.82 3.42
CA ARG A 232 14.55 -5.56 4.45
C ARG A 232 13.39 -4.81 3.82
N VAL A 233 12.20 -5.41 3.83
CA VAL A 233 10.98 -4.76 3.35
C VAL A 233 10.18 -4.33 4.56
N VAL A 234 9.91 -3.02 4.66
CA VAL A 234 9.15 -2.43 5.75
C VAL A 234 7.82 -1.92 5.20
N ASN A 235 6.72 -2.45 5.72
CA ASN A 235 5.37 -2.03 5.34
C ASN A 235 4.99 -0.74 6.07
N ASP A 236 3.82 -0.15 5.87
CA ASP A 236 3.41 1.10 6.57
C ASP A 236 3.26 0.95 8.10
N ALA A 237 3.32 -0.29 8.59
CA ALA A 237 3.25 -0.68 10.00
C ALA A 237 4.52 -0.45 10.80
N ASP A 238 5.65 -0.19 10.13
CA ASP A 238 6.99 -0.45 10.66
C ASP A 238 7.24 -1.93 11.01
N ASP A 239 6.33 -2.84 10.64
CA ASP A 239 6.62 -4.26 10.56
C ASP A 239 7.57 -4.49 9.40
N TRP A 240 8.44 -5.47 9.57
CA TRP A 240 9.46 -5.73 8.59
C TRP A 240 9.76 -7.21 8.49
N VAL A 241 10.17 -7.57 7.30
CA VAL A 241 10.65 -8.90 6.96
C VAL A 241 12.03 -8.80 6.36
N LEU A 242 12.85 -9.82 6.58
CA LEU A 242 14.16 -9.97 5.93
C LEU A 242 14.05 -11.08 4.91
N LEU A 243 14.24 -10.72 3.63
CA LEU A 243 14.30 -11.68 2.55
C LEU A 243 15.78 -11.85 2.21
N GLY A 244 16.37 -12.95 2.66
CA GLY A 244 17.76 -13.33 2.38
C GLY A 244 17.96 -13.77 0.94
N ARG A 245 19.23 -13.90 0.52
CA ARG A 245 19.55 -14.40 -0.83
C ARG A 245 18.97 -15.79 -1.09
N ASP A 246 18.95 -16.65 -0.09
CA ASP A 246 18.34 -17.98 -0.15
C ASP A 246 16.84 -17.93 -0.51
N VAL A 247 16.12 -16.92 -0.02
CA VAL A 247 14.69 -16.71 -0.32
C VAL A 247 14.48 -15.99 -1.66
N ILE A 248 15.35 -15.03 -1.99
CA ILE A 248 15.27 -14.21 -3.21
C ILE A 248 15.73 -14.98 -4.46
N GLU A 249 16.77 -15.78 -4.30
CA GLU A 249 17.37 -16.60 -5.35
C GLU A 249 16.78 -18.00 -5.39
N ALA A 250 15.97 -18.38 -4.39
CA ALA A 250 15.12 -19.55 -4.53
C ALA A 250 14.41 -19.43 -5.88
N PRO A 251 14.47 -20.48 -6.73
CA PRO A 251 13.66 -20.48 -7.93
C PRO A 251 12.24 -20.15 -7.48
N ALA A 252 11.58 -19.20 -8.18
CA ALA A 252 10.17 -18.90 -7.94
C ALA A 252 9.50 -20.24 -7.67
N PRO A 253 8.85 -20.45 -6.50
CA PRO A 253 8.59 -21.78 -5.98
C PRO A 253 8.03 -22.54 -7.16
N VAL A 254 8.82 -23.49 -7.67
CA VAL A 254 8.59 -24.10 -8.98
C VAL A 254 7.32 -24.84 -8.75
N ALA A 255 6.18 -24.21 -9.09
CA ALA A 255 4.91 -24.34 -8.38
C ALA A 255 4.97 -25.61 -7.57
N ALA A 256 5.49 -25.51 -6.32
CA ALA A 256 5.78 -26.72 -5.57
C ALA A 256 4.51 -27.51 -5.73
N ASN A 257 4.59 -28.72 -6.28
CA ASN A 257 3.44 -29.56 -6.57
C ASN A 257 2.76 -29.87 -5.21
N SER A 258 2.12 -28.87 -4.57
CA SER A 258 0.78 -29.01 -4.06
C SER A 258 0.11 -29.76 -5.19
N GLY A 259 -0.31 -31.00 -4.98
CA GLY A 259 -0.91 -31.83 -6.02
C GLY A 259 -2.24 -31.28 -6.57
N ILE A 260 -2.43 -29.95 -6.50
CA ILE A 260 -3.50 -29.13 -6.99
C ILE A 260 -3.21 -28.87 -8.47
N ASP A 261 -3.89 -29.61 -9.32
CA ASP A 261 -3.95 -29.34 -10.75
C ASP A 261 -4.62 -27.98 -10.99
N ALA A 262 -3.86 -27.02 -11.53
CA ALA A 262 -4.33 -25.67 -11.84
C ALA A 262 -5.52 -25.67 -12.82
N SER A 263 -5.52 -26.58 -13.79
CA SER A 263 -6.61 -26.74 -14.76
C SER A 263 -7.88 -27.20 -14.08
N GLN A 264 -7.75 -28.15 -13.16
CA GLN A 264 -8.86 -28.68 -12.39
C GLN A 264 -9.43 -27.62 -11.45
N ALA A 265 -8.57 -26.89 -10.74
CA ALA A 265 -8.97 -25.81 -9.86
C ALA A 265 -9.71 -24.71 -10.63
N LEU A 266 -9.18 -24.23 -11.75
CA LEU A 266 -9.82 -23.22 -12.60
C LEU A 266 -11.18 -23.68 -13.12
N THR A 267 -11.23 -24.90 -13.65
CA THR A 267 -12.47 -25.45 -14.23
C THR A 267 -13.55 -25.59 -13.17
N LEU A 268 -13.19 -26.02 -11.96
CA LEU A 268 -14.14 -26.19 -10.86
C LEU A 268 -14.59 -24.84 -10.29
N PHE A 269 -13.66 -23.91 -10.10
CA PHE A 269 -13.95 -22.57 -9.59
C PHE A 269 -14.91 -21.80 -10.51
N LEU A 270 -14.66 -21.85 -11.82
CA LEU A 270 -15.44 -21.14 -12.84
C LEU A 270 -16.61 -21.97 -13.41
N LYS A 271 -16.92 -23.12 -12.82
CA LYS A 271 -17.93 -24.05 -13.35
C LYS A 271 -19.30 -23.41 -13.51
N HIS A 272 -19.71 -22.61 -12.54
CA HIS A 272 -21.02 -21.94 -12.47
C HIS A 272 -20.95 -20.42 -12.62
N TYR A 273 -19.78 -19.87 -12.96
CA TYR A 273 -19.59 -18.44 -13.10
C TYR A 273 -20.60 -17.83 -14.09
N PRO A 274 -21.27 -16.70 -13.75
CA PRO A 274 -21.01 -15.77 -12.63
C PRO A 274 -21.54 -16.19 -11.25
N GLY A 275 -22.18 -17.35 -11.12
CA GLY A 275 -22.54 -17.94 -9.82
C GLY A 275 -21.33 -18.48 -9.06
N SER A 276 -21.46 -18.62 -7.73
CA SER A 276 -20.45 -19.26 -6.89
C SER A 276 -20.48 -20.79 -7.03
N ASN A 277 -19.31 -21.41 -6.91
CA ASN A 277 -19.16 -22.85 -6.75
C ASN A 277 -18.38 -23.23 -5.47
N ASP A 278 -18.45 -22.41 -4.43
CA ASP A 278 -17.59 -22.54 -3.24
C ASP A 278 -17.77 -23.87 -2.52
N ALA A 279 -19.01 -24.36 -2.38
CA ALA A 279 -19.29 -25.62 -1.68
C ALA A 279 -18.68 -26.84 -2.40
N GLU A 280 -18.84 -26.94 -3.73
CA GLU A 280 -18.24 -28.03 -4.51
C GLU A 280 -16.71 -27.90 -4.56
N PHE A 281 -16.20 -26.66 -4.57
CA PHE A 281 -14.76 -26.39 -4.55
C PHE A 281 -14.12 -26.81 -3.22
N ASP A 282 -14.74 -26.46 -2.09
CA ASP A 282 -14.30 -26.84 -0.75
C ASP A 282 -14.40 -28.34 -0.51
N GLU A 283 -15.46 -28.99 -0.99
CA GLU A 283 -15.61 -30.44 -0.92
C GLU A 283 -14.52 -31.15 -1.72
N PHE A 284 -14.19 -30.64 -2.91
CA PHE A 284 -13.21 -31.27 -3.79
C PHE A 284 -11.76 -31.17 -3.28
N PHE A 285 -11.33 -29.98 -2.85
CA PHE A 285 -9.95 -29.76 -2.39
C PHE A 285 -9.77 -30.02 -0.89
N GLY A 286 -10.86 -30.06 -0.12
CA GLY A 286 -10.81 -30.16 1.33
C GLY A 286 -10.27 -28.90 2.01
N PRO A 287 -10.40 -28.78 3.34
CA PRO A 287 -10.05 -27.57 4.08
C PRO A 287 -8.56 -27.20 4.01
N ASP A 288 -7.68 -28.19 3.84
CA ASP A 288 -6.23 -27.98 3.85
C ASP A 288 -5.71 -27.42 2.50
N HIS A 289 -6.34 -27.79 1.38
CA HIS A 289 -5.87 -27.40 0.04
C HIS A 289 -6.78 -26.38 -0.65
N ALA A 290 -8.05 -26.26 -0.26
CA ALA A 290 -8.98 -25.30 -0.87
C ALA A 290 -8.49 -23.83 -0.79
N PRO A 291 -7.88 -23.35 0.32
CA PRO A 291 -7.32 -22.01 0.35
C PRO A 291 -6.20 -21.80 -0.67
N ALA A 292 -5.27 -22.76 -0.77
CA ALA A 292 -4.16 -22.71 -1.73
C ALA A 292 -4.66 -22.81 -3.18
N ALA A 293 -5.63 -23.68 -3.46
CA ALA A 293 -6.24 -23.83 -4.78
C ALA A 293 -6.98 -22.54 -5.20
N ARG A 294 -7.72 -21.89 -4.29
CA ARG A 294 -8.35 -20.59 -4.58
C ARG A 294 -7.32 -19.50 -4.84
N ALA A 295 -6.25 -19.44 -4.05
CA ALA A 295 -5.18 -18.48 -4.25
C ALA A 295 -4.51 -18.68 -5.62
N LEU A 296 -4.28 -19.93 -6.03
CA LEU A 296 -3.77 -20.27 -7.36
C LEU A 296 -4.71 -19.78 -8.47
N VAL A 297 -6.00 -20.10 -8.37
CA VAL A 297 -7.00 -19.67 -9.36
C VAL A 297 -7.05 -18.14 -9.45
N ARG A 298 -7.09 -17.44 -8.31
CA ARG A 298 -7.11 -15.96 -8.29
C ARG A 298 -5.91 -15.36 -9.00
N ARG A 299 -4.70 -15.86 -8.75
CA ARG A 299 -3.49 -15.40 -9.47
C ARG A 299 -3.62 -15.55 -10.98
N LEU A 300 -4.15 -16.67 -11.45
CA LEU A 300 -4.33 -16.93 -12.89
C LEU A 300 -5.40 -16.00 -13.50
N LEU A 301 -6.46 -15.69 -12.75
CA LEU A 301 -7.50 -14.76 -13.20
C LEU A 301 -7.03 -13.31 -13.18
N ASP A 302 -6.28 -12.89 -12.16
CA ASP A 302 -5.69 -11.56 -12.07
C ASP A 302 -4.68 -11.33 -13.20
N GLU A 303 -3.87 -12.35 -13.51
CA GLU A 303 -2.97 -12.32 -14.67
C GLU A 303 -3.76 -12.17 -15.97
N ALA A 304 -4.83 -12.96 -16.16
CA ALA A 304 -5.68 -12.85 -17.34
C ALA A 304 -6.31 -11.44 -17.48
N MET A 305 -6.76 -10.85 -16.37
CA MET A 305 -7.31 -9.49 -16.34
C MET A 305 -6.27 -8.39 -16.60
N SER A 306 -4.99 -8.68 -16.38
CA SER A 306 -3.89 -7.74 -16.67
C SER A 306 -3.54 -7.67 -18.16
N ILE A 307 -3.96 -8.65 -18.96
CA ILE A 307 -3.76 -8.67 -20.40
C ILE A 307 -4.57 -7.53 -21.02
N ARG A 308 -3.94 -6.79 -21.94
CA ARG A 308 -4.53 -5.62 -22.60
C ARG A 308 -4.77 -5.90 -24.10
N PRO A 309 -5.97 -6.38 -24.47
CA PRO A 309 -6.39 -6.46 -25.86
C PRO A 309 -6.36 -5.10 -26.55
N ASP A 310 -6.04 -5.09 -27.84
CA ASP A 310 -6.14 -3.89 -28.68
C ASP A 310 -7.59 -3.68 -29.12
N TRP A 311 -8.35 -2.97 -28.28
CA TRP A 311 -9.76 -2.63 -28.53
C TRP A 311 -10.00 -1.79 -29.79
N SER A 312 -8.96 -1.21 -30.39
CA SER A 312 -9.11 -0.50 -31.67
C SER A 312 -9.25 -1.47 -32.86
N ARG A 313 -8.95 -2.75 -32.65
CA ARG A 313 -8.88 -3.80 -33.69
C ARG A 313 -9.57 -5.11 -33.32
N MET A 314 -9.84 -5.34 -32.04
CA MET A 314 -10.42 -6.59 -31.53
C MET A 314 -11.88 -6.41 -31.11
N THR A 315 -12.73 -7.34 -31.49
CA THR A 315 -14.05 -7.49 -30.87
C THR A 315 -13.93 -8.11 -29.47
N LEU A 316 -15.01 -8.10 -28.69
CA LEU A 316 -15.03 -8.77 -27.38
C LEU A 316 -14.69 -10.26 -27.48
N ASN A 317 -15.16 -10.94 -28.53
CA ASN A 317 -14.82 -12.36 -28.75
C ASN A 317 -13.34 -12.52 -29.12
N ASP A 318 -12.81 -11.66 -30.01
CA ASP A 318 -11.39 -11.69 -30.37
C ASP A 318 -10.48 -11.41 -29.15
N ALA A 319 -10.94 -10.56 -28.23
CA ALA A 319 -10.25 -10.29 -26.97
C ALA A 319 -10.24 -11.52 -26.04
N GLY A 320 -11.33 -12.29 -25.99
CA GLY A 320 -11.38 -13.57 -25.29
C GLY A 320 -10.37 -14.56 -25.84
N ASP A 321 -10.40 -14.81 -27.15
CA ASP A 321 -9.47 -15.72 -27.83
C ASP A 321 -8.01 -15.27 -27.66
N TYR A 322 -7.75 -13.96 -27.70
CA TYR A 322 -6.43 -13.39 -27.47
C TYR A 322 -5.93 -13.66 -26.04
N VAL A 323 -6.78 -13.46 -25.04
CA VAL A 323 -6.46 -13.76 -23.62
C VAL A 323 -6.19 -15.25 -23.43
N GLU A 324 -6.97 -16.13 -24.05
CA GLU A 324 -6.73 -17.58 -24.01
C GLU A 324 -5.37 -17.95 -24.58
N ALA A 325 -5.00 -17.40 -25.74
CA ALA A 325 -3.72 -17.66 -26.39
C ALA A 325 -2.53 -17.17 -25.54
N GLU A 326 -2.62 -15.96 -24.98
CA GLU A 326 -1.60 -15.40 -24.08
C GLU A 326 -1.46 -16.23 -22.79
N MET A 327 -2.58 -16.66 -22.20
CA MET A 327 -2.56 -17.51 -21.01
C MET A 327 -2.00 -18.90 -21.31
N HIS A 328 -2.28 -19.47 -22.48
CA HIS A 328 -1.68 -20.74 -22.90
C HIS A 328 -0.17 -20.61 -23.12
N ALA A 329 0.28 -19.51 -23.74
CA ALA A 329 1.70 -19.27 -23.97
C ALA A 329 2.50 -19.14 -22.65
N ARG A 330 1.88 -18.58 -21.60
CA ARG A 330 2.50 -18.40 -20.28
C ARG A 330 2.34 -19.62 -19.37
N HIS A 331 1.25 -20.36 -19.53
CA HIS A 331 0.89 -21.54 -18.74
C HIS A 331 0.55 -22.72 -19.67
N PRO A 332 1.57 -23.35 -20.30
CA PRO A 332 1.36 -24.42 -21.27
C PRO A 332 0.68 -25.66 -20.69
N ASP A 333 0.75 -25.83 -19.36
CA ASP A 333 0.14 -26.95 -18.63
C ASP A 333 -1.38 -26.76 -18.39
N LEU A 334 -1.94 -25.59 -18.72
CA LEU A 334 -3.39 -25.37 -18.63
C LEU A 334 -4.12 -26.15 -19.72
N SER A 335 -5.14 -26.90 -19.30
CA SER A 335 -6.01 -27.62 -20.21
C SER A 335 -6.81 -26.65 -21.09
N PRO A 336 -7.19 -27.06 -22.31
CA PRO A 336 -8.03 -26.25 -23.19
C PRO A 336 -9.32 -25.77 -22.52
N LYS A 337 -9.92 -26.60 -21.67
CA LYS A 337 -11.15 -26.26 -20.94
C LYS A 337 -10.92 -25.18 -19.87
N ALA A 338 -9.76 -25.17 -19.22
CA ALA A 338 -9.42 -24.15 -18.25
C ALA A 338 -9.16 -22.80 -18.94
N LEU A 339 -8.50 -22.83 -20.10
CA LEU A 339 -8.27 -21.65 -20.95
C LEU A 339 -9.61 -21.07 -21.43
N GLU A 340 -10.51 -21.91 -21.97
CA GLU A 340 -11.86 -21.52 -22.38
C GLU A 340 -12.63 -20.82 -21.22
N ARG A 341 -12.48 -21.33 -19.99
CA ARG A 341 -13.11 -20.71 -18.81
C ARG A 341 -12.53 -19.34 -18.48
N ILE A 342 -11.22 -19.15 -18.65
CA ILE A 342 -10.56 -17.86 -18.48
C ILE A 342 -11.04 -16.85 -19.52
N GLY A 343 -11.10 -17.24 -20.80
CA GLY A 343 -11.61 -16.37 -21.88
C GLY A 343 -13.07 -15.94 -21.63
N ASN A 344 -13.93 -16.89 -21.22
CA ASN A 344 -15.32 -16.60 -20.85
C ASN A 344 -15.42 -15.68 -19.61
N TYR A 345 -14.58 -15.89 -18.60
CA TYR A 345 -14.54 -15.04 -17.41
C TYR A 345 -14.14 -13.61 -17.78
N TYR A 346 -13.09 -13.45 -18.59
CA TYR A 346 -12.60 -12.15 -19.07
C TYR A 346 -13.69 -11.41 -19.85
N THR A 347 -14.28 -12.07 -20.84
CA THR A 347 -15.31 -11.46 -21.70
C THR A 347 -16.59 -11.13 -20.93
N TYR A 348 -16.95 -11.90 -19.90
CA TYR A 348 -18.09 -11.57 -19.03
C TYR A 348 -17.86 -10.28 -18.23
N LEU A 349 -16.66 -10.09 -17.65
CA LEU A 349 -16.34 -8.90 -16.86
C LEU A 349 -16.18 -7.62 -17.69
N MET A 350 -15.89 -7.77 -18.98
CA MET A 350 -15.71 -6.65 -19.92
C MET A 350 -17.01 -6.28 -20.67
N ARG A 351 -18.12 -6.97 -20.41
CA ARG A 351 -19.47 -6.59 -20.87
C ARG A 351 -20.09 -5.58 -19.92
#